data_AF-A0A414U7I8-F1
#
_entry.id   AF-A0A414U7I8-F1
#
_cell.length_a   1.000
_cell.length_b   1.000
_cell.length_c   1.000
_cell.angle_alpha   90.00
_cell.angle_beta   90.00
_cell.angle_gamma   90.00
#
_symmetry.space_group_name_H-M   'P 1'
#
loop_
_entity.id
_entity.type
_entity.pdbx_description
1 polymer ?
#
loop_
_entity_poly.entity_id
_entity_poly.type
_entity_poly.pdbx_seq_one_letter_code
_entity_poly.pdbx_strand_id
1 'polypeptide(L)'
;MSIILSKLNNLLNKINTICESREFSCVKEVAKLNEKVESAMDVATSISNIADSWKLASALKCLAKDQNVEKSINDLYDYVTNPDRAFYVSTCFRKIILSNSMIAASIIGVMLGEIENRKREFDRTDIILLNILENISDYDIRIFYELMSNKYISNDIGREYIDEVKFPNEKKNDFFEILELGEKYRIFGIFTYHSDEESFFLGEQYYKKPAADKLMDYIEQVKQILNYNI
;
A
#
# COMPACT_ATOMS: atom_id res chain seq x y z
N MET A 1 -14.06 10.85 19.02
CA MET A 1 -14.62 9.71 18.26
C MET A 1 -15.88 10.09 17.48
N SER A 2 -16.91 10.69 18.12
CA SER A 2 -18.14 11.17 17.45
C SER A 2 -17.90 12.16 16.29
N ILE A 3 -16.97 13.11 16.43
CA ILE A 3 -16.64 14.11 15.40
C ILE A 3 -15.88 13.51 14.20
N ILE A 4 -15.00 12.52 14.45
CA ILE A 4 -14.26 11.83 13.36
C ILE A 4 -15.24 10.98 12.54
N LEU A 5 -16.15 10.26 13.21
CA LEU A 5 -17.20 9.47 12.56
C LEU A 5 -18.10 10.33 11.67
N SER A 6 -18.52 11.52 12.14
CA SER A 6 -19.35 12.42 11.32
C SER A 6 -18.60 12.94 10.08
N LYS A 7 -17.30 13.25 10.19
CA LYS A 7 -16.48 13.66 9.05
C LYS A 7 -16.25 12.54 8.05
N LEU A 8 -16.00 11.31 8.50
CA LEU A 8 -15.89 10.14 7.63
C LEU A 8 -17.21 9.87 6.90
N ASN A 9 -18.35 10.01 7.57
CA ASN A 9 -19.67 9.88 6.94
C ASN A 9 -19.91 10.99 5.88
N ASN A 10 -19.48 12.22 6.15
CA ASN A 10 -19.57 13.31 5.17
C ASN A 10 -18.69 13.05 3.93
N LEU A 11 -17.48 12.53 4.13
CA LEU A 11 -16.59 12.11 3.05
C LEU A 11 -17.22 10.98 2.22
N LEU A 12 -17.77 9.95 2.88
CA LEU A 12 -18.44 8.84 2.22
C LEU A 12 -19.65 9.31 1.40
N ASN A 13 -20.48 10.20 1.95
CA ASN A 13 -21.61 10.78 1.24
C ASN A 13 -21.17 11.56 0.00
N LYS A 14 -20.10 12.37 0.09
CA LYS A 14 -19.55 13.10 -1.07
C LYS A 14 -19.03 12.15 -2.15
N ILE A 15 -18.29 11.11 -1.76
CA ILE A 15 -17.82 10.07 -2.68
C ILE A 15 -19.01 9.43 -3.38
N ASN A 16 -20.06 9.05 -2.64
CA ASN A 16 -21.27 8.46 -3.22
C ASN A 16 -21.95 9.40 -4.22
N THR A 17 -22.15 10.67 -3.89
CA THR A 17 -22.79 11.63 -4.81
C THR A 17 -21.98 11.86 -6.09
N ILE A 18 -20.65 11.99 -5.97
CA ILE A 18 -19.76 12.17 -7.13
C ILE A 18 -19.74 10.90 -7.98
N CYS A 19 -19.68 9.73 -7.34
CA CYS A 19 -19.70 8.44 -8.04
C CYS A 19 -21.06 8.18 -8.68
N GLU A 20 -22.20 8.47 -8.06
CA GLU A 20 -23.55 8.26 -8.64
C GLU A 20 -23.80 9.02 -9.94
N SER A 21 -23.04 10.10 -10.20
CA SER A 21 -23.05 10.79 -11.50
C SER A 21 -22.49 9.95 -12.66
N ARG A 22 -21.84 8.83 -12.38
CA ARG A 22 -21.38 7.81 -13.34
C ARG A 22 -21.73 6.42 -12.78
N GLU A 23 -22.56 5.63 -13.46
CA GLU A 23 -22.99 4.30 -12.99
C GLU A 23 -21.82 3.36 -12.61
N PHE A 24 -21.33 3.41 -11.36
CA PHE A 24 -20.35 2.47 -10.81
C PHE A 24 -21.06 1.43 -9.95
N SER A 25 -21.20 0.22 -10.49
CA SER A 25 -21.92 -0.92 -9.86
C SER A 25 -21.31 -1.40 -8.54
N CYS A 26 -20.00 -1.20 -8.34
CA CYS A 26 -19.26 -1.70 -7.18
C CYS A 26 -19.71 -1.11 -5.84
N VAL A 27 -20.23 0.13 -5.82
CA VAL A 27 -20.70 0.80 -4.59
C VAL A 27 -21.97 0.14 -4.04
N LYS A 28 -22.85 -0.35 -4.93
CA LYS A 28 -24.09 -1.05 -4.55
C LYS A 28 -23.84 -2.45 -4.00
N GLU A 29 -22.74 -3.09 -4.38
CA GLU A 29 -22.36 -4.43 -3.89
C GLU A 29 -21.82 -4.37 -2.45
N VAL A 30 -21.08 -3.32 -2.11
CA VAL A 30 -20.57 -3.07 -0.75
C VAL A 30 -21.73 -2.86 0.25
N ALA A 31 -22.77 -2.13 -0.13
CA ALA A 31 -23.93 -1.87 0.73
C ALA A 31 -24.78 -3.14 0.99
N LYS A 32 -24.89 -4.04 0.01
CA LYS A 32 -25.68 -5.29 0.12
C LYS A 32 -25.00 -6.39 0.95
N LEU A 33 -23.67 -6.35 1.07
CA LEU A 33 -22.92 -7.28 1.91
C LEU A 33 -23.16 -7.04 3.41
N ASN A 34 -23.56 -5.82 3.80
CA ASN A 34 -23.78 -5.45 5.20
C ASN A 34 -25.02 -6.11 5.84
N GLU A 35 -26.11 -6.32 5.10
CA GLU A 35 -27.40 -6.77 5.67
C GLU A 35 -27.48 -8.28 5.98
N LYS A 36 -26.68 -9.13 5.33
CA LYS A 36 -26.77 -10.61 5.46
C LYS A 36 -25.86 -11.21 6.53
N VAL A 37 -25.00 -10.40 7.12
CA VAL A 37 -23.90 -10.78 8.03
C VAL A 37 -24.34 -10.77 9.50
N GLU A 38 -25.54 -10.32 9.83
CA GLU A 38 -25.85 -9.81 11.17
C GLU A 38 -26.14 -10.84 12.31
N SER A 39 -26.27 -12.16 12.09
CA SER A 39 -26.79 -13.05 13.18
C SER A 39 -25.93 -14.21 13.67
N ALA A 40 -24.89 -14.63 12.94
CA ALA A 40 -23.92 -15.65 13.40
C ALA A 40 -22.49 -15.11 13.44
N MET A 41 -22.32 -13.87 12.98
CA MET A 41 -21.05 -13.23 12.68
C MET A 41 -20.64 -12.32 13.85
N ASP A 42 -21.54 -11.88 14.73
CA ASP A 42 -21.29 -10.87 15.78
C ASP A 42 -19.99 -11.01 16.59
N VAL A 43 -19.52 -12.21 16.96
CA VAL A 43 -18.24 -12.37 17.68
C VAL A 43 -17.03 -12.33 16.73
N ALA A 44 -17.11 -12.99 15.57
CA ALA A 44 -16.05 -12.97 14.55
C ALA A 44 -15.96 -11.62 13.83
N THR A 45 -17.10 -10.99 13.54
CA THR A 45 -17.25 -9.61 13.07
C THR A 45 -16.81 -8.63 14.14
N SER A 46 -17.01 -8.86 15.44
CA SER A 46 -16.42 -8.00 16.48
C SER A 46 -14.90 -7.99 16.41
N ILE A 47 -14.26 -9.16 16.29
CA ILE A 47 -12.80 -9.28 16.21
C ILE A 47 -12.27 -8.73 14.87
N SER A 48 -12.92 -9.02 13.74
CA SER A 48 -12.59 -8.44 12.43
C SER A 48 -12.76 -6.93 12.45
N ASN A 49 -13.88 -6.41 12.97
CA ASN A 49 -14.14 -4.98 13.10
C ASN A 49 -13.09 -4.30 13.99
N ILE A 50 -12.60 -4.97 15.04
CA ILE A 50 -11.50 -4.43 15.87
C ILE A 50 -10.20 -4.37 15.07
N ALA A 51 -9.82 -5.43 14.37
CA ALA A 51 -8.61 -5.45 13.53
C ALA A 51 -8.69 -4.42 12.39
N ASP A 52 -9.85 -4.32 11.74
CA ASP A 52 -10.15 -3.35 10.68
C ASP A 52 -10.18 -1.93 11.23
N SER A 53 -10.71 -1.73 12.44
CA SER A 53 -10.65 -0.44 13.14
C SER A 53 -9.22 -0.06 13.50
N TRP A 54 -8.37 -1.00 13.90
CA TRP A 54 -6.96 -0.74 14.20
C TRP A 54 -6.16 -0.42 12.93
N LYS A 55 -6.40 -1.14 11.83
CA LYS A 55 -5.84 -0.82 10.51
C LYS A 55 -6.27 0.58 10.06
N LEU A 56 -7.56 0.89 10.15
CA LEU A 56 -8.09 2.20 9.80
C LEU A 56 -7.53 3.31 10.70
N ALA A 57 -7.47 3.09 12.01
CA ALA A 57 -6.91 4.07 12.96
C ALA A 57 -5.43 4.34 12.66
N SER A 58 -4.63 3.30 12.41
CA SER A 58 -3.21 3.41 12.08
C SER A 58 -3.01 4.12 10.74
N ALA A 59 -3.81 3.77 9.74
CA ALA A 59 -3.83 4.43 8.44
C ALA A 59 -4.21 5.91 8.54
N LEU A 60 -5.22 6.27 9.34
CA LEU A 60 -5.63 7.66 9.57
C LEU A 60 -4.56 8.47 10.32
N LYS A 61 -3.89 7.85 11.29
CA LYS A 61 -2.73 8.47 11.96
C LYS A 61 -1.60 8.74 10.96
N CYS A 62 -1.35 7.80 10.05
CA CYS A 62 -0.35 7.93 8.99
C CYS A 62 -0.72 8.93 7.90
N LEU A 63 -2.00 8.99 7.52
CA LEU A 63 -2.57 10.01 6.64
C LEU A 63 -2.27 11.41 7.20
N ALA A 64 -2.43 11.56 8.50
CA ALA A 64 -2.17 12.82 9.20
C ALA A 64 -0.70 13.06 9.52
N LYS A 65 0.21 12.11 9.25
CA LYS A 65 1.63 12.16 9.66
C LYS A 65 1.81 12.49 11.15
N ASP A 66 1.00 11.85 12.00
CA ASP A 66 0.92 12.11 13.45
C ASP A 66 0.49 13.53 13.84
N GLN A 67 -0.14 14.27 12.92
CA GLN A 67 -0.72 15.59 13.18
C GLN A 67 -2.24 15.46 13.44
N ASN A 68 -3.02 16.44 12.97
CA ASN A 68 -4.45 16.50 13.21
C ASN A 68 -5.23 15.66 12.18
N VAL A 69 -5.63 14.45 12.58
CA VAL A 69 -6.47 13.52 11.78
C VAL A 69 -7.74 14.18 11.25
N GLU A 70 -8.39 15.02 12.05
CA GLU A 70 -9.62 15.68 11.63
C GLU A 70 -9.41 16.72 10.53
N LYS A 71 -8.25 17.39 10.55
CA LYS A 71 -7.86 18.30 9.48
C LYS A 71 -7.55 17.51 8.22
N SER A 72 -6.78 16.43 8.32
CA SER A 72 -6.43 15.59 7.17
C SER A 72 -7.65 14.97 6.48
N ILE A 73 -8.69 14.56 7.24
CA ILE A 73 -9.95 14.09 6.64
C ILE A 73 -10.67 15.22 5.89
N ASN A 74 -10.65 16.45 6.41
CA ASN A 74 -11.22 17.61 5.71
C ASN A 74 -10.43 17.96 4.45
N ASP A 75 -9.10 17.96 4.53
CA ASP A 75 -8.23 18.23 3.39
C ASP A 75 -8.44 17.17 2.27
N LEU A 76 -8.67 15.92 2.67
CA LEU A 76 -9.05 14.83 1.77
C LEU A 76 -10.45 15.04 1.16
N TYR A 77 -11.43 15.50 1.94
CA TYR A 77 -12.75 15.89 1.45
C TYR A 77 -12.62 16.96 0.36
N ASP A 78 -11.82 17.99 0.59
CA ASP A 78 -11.59 19.07 -0.37
C ASP A 78 -10.82 18.61 -1.61
N TYR A 79 -9.92 17.64 -1.46
CA TYR A 79 -9.17 17.04 -2.56
C TYR A 79 -10.06 16.24 -3.53
N VAL A 80 -11.10 15.55 -3.02
CA VAL A 80 -12.06 14.78 -3.84
C VAL A 80 -12.98 15.74 -4.60
N THR A 81 -12.51 16.18 -5.77
CA THR A 81 -13.23 17.14 -6.64
C THR A 81 -13.76 16.50 -7.92
N ASN A 82 -13.32 15.28 -8.26
CA ASN A 82 -13.69 14.59 -9.48
C ASN A 82 -13.89 13.08 -9.26
N PRO A 83 -14.52 12.36 -10.21
CA PRO A 83 -14.80 10.94 -10.06
C PRO A 83 -13.58 10.05 -9.92
N ASP A 84 -12.48 10.35 -10.61
CA ASP A 84 -11.26 9.52 -10.56
C ASP A 84 -10.63 9.58 -9.17
N ARG A 85 -10.53 10.78 -8.58
CA ARG A 85 -10.10 10.96 -7.20
C ARG A 85 -11.03 10.26 -6.22
N ALA A 86 -12.36 10.40 -6.40
CA ALA A 86 -13.33 9.73 -5.54
C ALA A 86 -13.16 8.21 -5.56
N PHE A 87 -12.98 7.64 -6.76
CA PHE A 87 -12.75 6.21 -6.98
C PHE A 87 -11.47 5.72 -6.31
N TYR A 88 -10.33 6.40 -6.51
CA TYR A 88 -9.06 5.96 -5.94
C TYR A 88 -8.98 6.17 -4.42
N VAL A 89 -9.56 7.25 -3.91
CA VAL A 89 -9.68 7.47 -2.46
C VAL A 89 -10.53 6.38 -1.81
N SER A 90 -11.69 6.06 -2.39
CA SER A 90 -12.55 4.96 -1.93
C SER A 90 -11.80 3.61 -2.00
N THR A 91 -11.05 3.38 -3.08
CA THR A 91 -10.23 2.18 -3.26
C THR A 91 -9.14 2.06 -2.19
N CYS A 92 -8.50 3.17 -1.80
CA CYS A 92 -7.53 3.17 -0.70
C CYS A 92 -8.17 2.74 0.61
N PHE A 93 -9.32 3.32 0.99
CA PHE A 93 -10.04 2.91 2.21
C PHE A 93 -10.47 1.45 2.15
N ARG A 94 -10.99 0.98 1.02
CA ARG A 94 -11.34 -0.43 0.83
C ARG A 94 -10.12 -1.34 1.06
N LYS A 95 -8.97 -1.01 0.47
CA LYS A 95 -7.74 -1.78 0.62
C LYS A 95 -7.15 -1.70 2.04
N ILE A 96 -7.31 -0.58 2.76
CA ILE A 96 -6.96 -0.49 4.19
C ILE A 96 -7.74 -1.53 5.00
N ILE A 97 -9.04 -1.64 4.75
CA ILE A 97 -9.90 -2.62 5.44
C ILE A 97 -9.57 -4.05 5.01
N LEU A 98 -9.36 -4.30 3.72
CA LEU A 98 -9.10 -5.66 3.22
C LEU A 98 -7.65 -6.15 3.43
N SER A 99 -6.72 -5.24 3.75
CA SER A 99 -5.31 -5.58 3.96
C SER A 99 -5.13 -6.61 5.08
N ASN A 100 -4.26 -7.60 4.84
CA ASN A 100 -3.82 -8.57 5.84
C ASN A 100 -2.73 -8.03 6.78
N SER A 101 -2.30 -6.78 6.56
CA SER A 101 -1.15 -6.16 7.22
C SER A 101 -1.51 -4.78 7.78
N MET A 102 -1.20 -4.57 9.06
CA MET A 102 -1.36 -3.26 9.70
C MET A 102 -0.32 -2.27 9.16
N ILE A 103 0.89 -2.75 8.86
CA ILE A 103 1.94 -1.94 8.24
C ILE A 103 1.50 -1.52 6.83
N ALA A 104 0.96 -2.44 6.01
CA ALA A 104 0.46 -2.12 4.67
C ALA A 104 -0.69 -1.12 4.71
N ALA A 105 -1.66 -1.29 5.62
CA ALA A 105 -2.74 -0.32 5.82
C ALA A 105 -2.18 1.07 6.16
N SER A 106 -1.15 1.12 7.00
CA SER A 106 -0.46 2.35 7.39
C SER A 106 0.29 3.00 6.22
N ILE A 107 0.95 2.19 5.37
CA ILE A 107 1.61 2.64 4.13
C ILE A 107 0.57 3.28 3.19
N ILE A 108 -0.59 2.66 3.00
CA ILE A 108 -1.69 3.23 2.20
C ILE A 108 -2.12 4.59 2.78
N GLY A 109 -2.16 4.72 4.11
CA GLY A 109 -2.40 6.00 4.78
C GLY A 109 -1.39 7.09 4.42
N VAL A 110 -0.08 6.78 4.50
CA VAL A 110 0.98 7.72 4.10
C VAL A 110 0.89 8.08 2.63
N MET A 111 0.68 7.10 1.75
CA MET A 111 0.50 7.31 0.31
C MET A 111 -0.63 8.30 0.04
N LEU A 112 -1.79 8.06 0.65
CA LEU A 112 -2.97 8.88 0.46
C LEU A 112 -2.74 10.32 0.94
N GLY A 113 -2.04 10.50 2.06
CA GLY A 113 -1.71 11.81 2.61
C GLY A 113 -0.70 12.57 1.75
N GLU A 114 0.27 11.88 1.15
CA GLU A 114 1.21 12.50 0.20
C GLU A 114 0.50 12.96 -1.08
N ILE A 115 -0.36 12.12 -1.65
CA ILE A 115 -1.14 12.42 -2.86
C ILE A 115 -2.03 13.65 -2.63
N GLU A 116 -2.79 13.64 -1.51
CA GLU A 116 -3.67 14.71 -1.10
C GLU A 116 -2.89 16.02 -0.92
N ASN A 117 -1.81 15.99 -0.13
CA ASN A 117 -1.03 17.18 0.17
C ASN A 117 -0.38 17.81 -1.08
N ARG A 118 0.02 16.99 -2.06
CA ARG A 118 0.55 17.48 -3.35
C ARG A 118 -0.54 17.83 -4.35
N LYS A 119 -1.82 17.59 -4.04
CA LYS A 119 -2.99 17.77 -4.92
C LYS A 119 -2.82 17.11 -6.30
N ARG A 120 -2.03 16.03 -6.37
CA ARG A 120 -1.70 15.31 -7.61
C ARG A 120 -2.71 14.20 -7.89
N GLU A 121 -2.82 13.77 -9.13
CA GLU A 121 -3.60 12.56 -9.47
C GLU A 121 -2.83 11.28 -9.09
N PHE A 122 -3.56 10.17 -9.01
CA PHE A 122 -2.97 8.83 -8.86
C PHE A 122 -2.25 8.43 -10.14
N ASP A 123 -1.00 8.03 -10.01
CA ASP A 123 -0.15 7.56 -11.11
C ASP A 123 -0.10 6.02 -11.17
N ARG A 124 0.56 5.49 -12.21
CA ARG A 124 0.70 4.05 -12.39
C ARG A 124 1.45 3.37 -11.24
N THR A 125 2.42 4.06 -10.65
CA THR A 125 3.21 3.55 -9.53
C THR A 125 2.33 3.42 -8.29
N ASP A 126 1.44 4.39 -8.04
CA ASP A 126 0.47 4.30 -6.93
C ASP A 126 -0.44 3.09 -7.08
N ILE A 127 -0.92 2.81 -8.30
CA ILE A 127 -1.79 1.64 -8.56
C ILE A 127 -1.03 0.33 -8.32
N ILE A 128 0.23 0.25 -8.76
CA ILE A 128 1.11 -0.90 -8.49
C ILE A 128 1.26 -1.13 -6.99
N LEU A 129 1.55 -0.07 -6.23
CA LEU A 129 1.72 -0.12 -4.79
C LEU A 129 0.43 -0.54 -4.08
N LEU A 130 -0.71 0.03 -4.45
CA LEU A 130 -2.01 -0.35 -3.88
C LEU A 130 -2.34 -1.83 -4.12
N ASN A 131 -1.89 -2.43 -5.22
CA ASN A 131 -2.15 -3.84 -5.52
C ASN A 131 -1.28 -4.79 -4.71
N ILE A 132 0.00 -4.49 -4.51
CA ILE A 132 0.84 -5.32 -3.64
C ILE A 132 0.45 -5.16 -2.17
N LEU A 133 0.13 -3.94 -1.71
CA LEU A 133 -0.20 -3.67 -0.30
C LEU A 133 -1.48 -4.35 0.18
N GLU A 134 -2.40 -4.67 -0.72
CA GLU A 134 -3.59 -5.48 -0.39
C GLU A 134 -3.23 -6.96 -0.12
N ASN A 135 -2.13 -7.45 -0.67
CA ASN A 135 -1.79 -8.88 -0.72
C ASN A 135 -0.53 -9.26 0.07
N ILE A 136 0.09 -8.29 0.76
CA ILE A 136 1.35 -8.49 1.49
C ILE A 136 1.09 -8.54 3.00
N SER A 137 1.85 -9.37 3.73
CA SER A 137 1.79 -9.46 5.19
C SER A 137 2.80 -8.52 5.87
N ASP A 138 2.66 -8.35 7.20
CA ASP A 138 3.68 -7.64 8.00
C ASP A 138 5.05 -8.34 7.94
N TYR A 139 5.07 -9.67 7.76
CA TYR A 139 6.30 -10.44 7.60
C TYR A 139 7.01 -10.09 6.29
N ASP A 140 6.28 -10.15 5.18
CA ASP A 140 6.79 -9.86 3.85
C ASP A 140 7.33 -8.42 3.75
N ILE A 141 6.69 -7.45 4.41
CA ILE A 141 7.18 -6.05 4.45
C ILE A 141 8.53 -5.96 5.16
N ARG A 142 8.73 -6.72 6.24
CA ARG A 142 10.02 -6.75 6.97
C ARG A 142 11.11 -7.39 6.12
N ILE A 143 10.80 -8.49 5.44
CA ILE A 143 11.71 -9.15 4.52
C ILE A 143 12.05 -8.22 3.33
N PHE A 144 11.06 -7.54 2.75
CA PHE A 144 11.26 -6.54 1.71
C PHE A 144 12.17 -5.40 2.20
N TYR A 145 11.92 -4.87 3.39
CA TYR A 145 12.73 -3.81 3.99
C TYR A 145 14.19 -4.25 4.17
N GLU A 146 14.41 -5.47 4.66
CA GLU A 146 15.74 -6.05 4.81
C GLU A 146 16.43 -6.23 3.44
N LEU A 147 15.73 -6.81 2.47
CA LEU A 147 16.22 -7.02 1.10
C LEU A 147 16.58 -5.70 0.40
N MET A 148 15.77 -4.66 0.59
CA MET A 148 15.97 -3.34 0.00
C MET A 148 17.03 -2.51 0.72
N SER A 149 17.64 -3.04 1.78
CA SER A 149 18.84 -2.42 2.32
C SER A 149 19.97 -2.47 1.29
N ASN A 150 20.79 -1.42 1.21
CA ASN A 150 21.87 -1.27 0.22
C ASN A 150 22.92 -2.41 0.22
N LYS A 151 22.83 -3.38 1.13
CA LYS A 151 23.72 -4.54 1.22
C LYS A 151 23.55 -5.52 0.06
N TYR A 152 22.35 -5.62 -0.50
CA TYR A 152 22.00 -6.63 -1.51
C TYR A 152 21.81 -6.04 -2.90
N ILE A 153 22.14 -4.75 -3.08
CA ILE A 153 21.99 -4.04 -4.35
C ILE A 153 23.37 -3.77 -4.94
N SER A 154 23.54 -4.10 -6.22
CA SER A 154 24.76 -3.87 -7.01
C SER A 154 24.44 -3.05 -8.25
N ASN A 155 25.41 -2.30 -8.79
CA ASN A 155 25.22 -1.44 -9.98
C ASN A 155 26.29 -1.69 -11.06
N ASP A 156 26.87 -2.88 -11.07
CA ASP A 156 28.05 -3.21 -11.89
C ASP A 156 27.74 -3.36 -13.40
N ILE A 157 26.46 -3.35 -13.77
CA ILE A 157 25.96 -3.55 -15.14
C ILE A 157 25.12 -2.36 -15.64
N GLY A 158 25.39 -1.16 -15.12
CA GLY A 158 24.69 0.09 -15.52
C GLY A 158 23.23 0.20 -15.07
N ARG A 159 22.79 -0.72 -14.20
CA ARG A 159 21.45 -0.77 -13.58
C ARG A 159 21.56 -1.38 -12.19
N GLU A 160 20.71 -0.92 -11.27
CA GLU A 160 20.62 -1.49 -9.93
C GLU A 160 19.93 -2.86 -9.98
N TYR A 161 20.67 -3.91 -9.61
CA TYR A 161 20.20 -5.29 -9.57
C TYR A 161 20.38 -5.91 -8.18
N ILE A 162 19.65 -6.99 -7.94
CA ILE A 162 19.64 -7.70 -6.66
C ILE A 162 20.73 -8.77 -6.66
N ASP A 163 21.78 -8.58 -5.87
CA ASP A 163 22.92 -9.49 -5.82
C ASP A 163 22.63 -10.70 -4.92
N GLU A 164 22.05 -11.73 -5.52
CA GLU A 164 21.62 -12.97 -4.85
C GLU A 164 22.79 -13.74 -4.22
N VAL A 165 24.03 -13.50 -4.65
CA VAL A 165 25.24 -14.12 -4.08
C VAL A 165 25.47 -13.60 -2.66
N LYS A 166 25.02 -12.38 -2.35
CA LYS A 166 25.14 -11.77 -1.02
C LYS A 166 24.07 -12.23 -0.04
N PHE A 167 23.11 -13.07 -0.46
CA PHE A 167 22.04 -13.53 0.42
C PHE A 167 22.56 -14.46 1.53
N PRO A 168 22.18 -14.22 2.80
CA PRO A 168 22.47 -15.16 3.86
C PRO A 168 21.68 -16.46 3.64
N ASN A 169 22.30 -17.61 3.92
CA ASN A 169 21.70 -18.92 3.66
C ASN A 169 20.35 -19.11 4.38
N GLU A 170 20.24 -18.58 5.60
CA GLU A 170 19.04 -18.66 6.43
C GLU A 170 17.88 -17.78 5.95
N LYS A 171 18.14 -16.77 5.12
CA LYS A 171 17.13 -15.84 4.58
C LYS A 171 16.89 -15.99 3.08
N LYS A 172 17.67 -16.83 2.42
CA LYS A 172 17.68 -16.96 0.96
C LYS A 172 16.29 -17.25 0.39
N ASN A 173 15.54 -18.17 1.01
CA ASN A 173 14.19 -18.51 0.56
C ASN A 173 13.20 -17.35 0.77
N ASP A 174 13.23 -16.69 1.94
CA ASP A 174 12.40 -15.51 2.21
C ASP A 174 12.65 -14.41 1.15
N PHE A 175 13.92 -14.19 0.79
CA PHE A 175 14.29 -13.21 -0.23
C PHE A 175 13.83 -13.60 -1.64
N PHE A 176 13.86 -14.89 -2.00
CA PHE A 176 13.30 -15.30 -3.28
C PHE A 176 11.79 -15.16 -3.34
N GLU A 177 11.07 -15.53 -2.29
CA GLU A 177 9.61 -15.40 -2.24
C GLU A 177 9.18 -13.93 -2.38
N ILE A 178 9.88 -12.98 -1.75
CA ILE A 178 9.55 -11.55 -1.90
C ILE A 178 9.93 -11.01 -3.29
N LEU A 179 10.98 -11.54 -3.92
CA LEU A 179 11.35 -11.19 -5.29
C LEU A 179 10.30 -11.66 -6.29
N GLU A 180 9.84 -12.91 -6.18
CA GLU A 180 8.76 -13.47 -7.01
C GLU A 180 7.44 -12.72 -6.81
N LEU A 181 7.08 -12.45 -5.55
CA LEU A 181 5.90 -11.65 -5.22
C LEU A 181 6.02 -10.23 -5.82
N GLY A 182 7.17 -9.60 -5.64
CA GLY A 182 7.42 -8.26 -6.16
C GLY A 182 7.46 -8.22 -7.68
N GLU A 183 7.93 -9.26 -8.36
CA GLU A 183 7.87 -9.35 -9.82
C GLU A 183 6.41 -9.44 -10.31
N LYS A 184 5.60 -10.32 -9.70
CA LYS A 184 4.17 -10.47 -9.97
C LYS A 184 3.43 -9.13 -9.89
N TYR A 185 3.76 -8.29 -8.91
CA TYR A 185 3.18 -6.96 -8.73
C TYR A 185 3.98 -5.84 -9.41
N ARG A 186 5.04 -6.14 -10.16
CA ARG A 186 5.88 -5.18 -10.91
C ARG A 186 6.67 -4.20 -10.03
N ILE A 187 6.96 -4.58 -8.80
CA ILE A 187 7.95 -3.97 -7.90
C ILE A 187 9.37 -4.31 -8.36
N PHE A 188 9.59 -5.57 -8.74
CA PHE A 188 10.82 -6.03 -9.39
C PHE A 188 10.56 -6.37 -10.86
N GLY A 189 11.62 -6.52 -11.64
CA GLY A 189 11.55 -7.21 -12.91
C GLY A 189 12.71 -8.19 -13.05
N ILE A 190 12.64 -9.01 -14.08
CA ILE A 190 13.69 -9.96 -14.46
C ILE A 190 14.27 -9.54 -15.81
N PHE A 191 15.57 -9.71 -15.99
CA PHE A 191 16.20 -9.75 -17.30
C PHE A 191 17.02 -11.03 -17.43
N THR A 192 17.05 -11.58 -18.63
CA THR A 192 17.63 -12.90 -18.94
C THR A 192 18.96 -12.84 -19.70
N TYR A 193 19.33 -11.66 -20.21
CA TYR A 193 20.50 -11.49 -21.06
C TYR A 193 21.02 -10.06 -20.96
N HIS A 194 22.30 -9.91 -20.60
CA HIS A 194 23.05 -8.65 -20.73
C HIS A 194 24.40 -8.96 -21.37
N SER A 195 24.65 -8.39 -22.55
CA SER A 195 25.98 -8.37 -23.16
C SER A 195 26.39 -6.94 -23.42
N ASP A 196 27.32 -6.45 -22.60
CA ASP A 196 28.13 -5.28 -22.92
C ASP A 196 29.54 -5.76 -23.28
N GLU A 197 30.31 -4.93 -24.01
CA GLU A 197 31.66 -5.26 -24.47
C GLU A 197 32.62 -5.70 -23.35
N GLU A 198 32.30 -5.41 -22.08
CA GLU A 198 33.08 -5.74 -20.88
C GLU A 198 32.42 -6.77 -19.94
N SER A 199 31.16 -7.17 -20.14
CA SER A 199 30.48 -8.13 -19.25
C SER A 199 29.45 -9.02 -19.95
N PHE A 200 29.49 -10.31 -19.65
CA PHE A 200 28.56 -11.32 -20.16
C PHE A 200 27.79 -11.95 -19.00
N PHE A 201 26.48 -11.75 -18.97
CA PHE A 201 25.59 -12.39 -18.00
C PHE A 201 24.62 -13.34 -18.69
N LEU A 202 24.65 -14.62 -18.28
CA LEU A 202 23.74 -15.66 -18.73
C LEU A 202 22.99 -16.21 -17.51
N GLY A 203 21.76 -15.73 -17.30
CA GLY A 203 20.94 -16.09 -16.14
C GLY A 203 19.71 -15.20 -16.02
N GLU A 204 18.78 -15.55 -15.13
CA GLU A 204 17.73 -14.64 -14.69
C GLU A 204 18.26 -13.77 -13.57
N GLN A 205 18.10 -12.45 -13.69
CA GLN A 205 18.55 -11.50 -12.68
C GLN A 205 17.45 -10.51 -12.36
N TYR A 206 17.10 -10.43 -11.08
CA TYR A 206 16.17 -9.44 -10.58
C TYR A 206 16.78 -8.05 -10.57
N TYR A 207 15.97 -7.05 -10.94
CA TYR A 207 16.30 -5.64 -10.84
C TYR A 207 15.17 -4.85 -10.19
N LYS A 208 15.58 -3.78 -9.51
CA LYS A 208 14.69 -2.85 -8.84
C LYS A 208 13.97 -1.95 -9.85
N LYS A 209 12.65 -1.79 -9.71
CA LYS A 209 11.88 -0.77 -10.45
C LYS A 209 11.58 0.43 -9.55
N PRO A 210 11.20 1.59 -10.10
CA PRO A 210 10.91 2.79 -9.30
C PRO A 210 9.83 2.61 -8.22
N ALA A 211 8.93 1.63 -8.40
CA ALA A 211 7.93 1.29 -7.40
C ALA A 211 8.56 0.74 -6.11
N ALA A 212 9.68 0.03 -6.19
CA ALA A 212 10.37 -0.52 -5.03
C ALA A 212 10.98 0.58 -4.15
N ASP A 213 11.62 1.59 -4.77
CA ASP A 213 12.12 2.77 -4.05
C ASP A 213 10.99 3.53 -3.37
N LYS A 214 9.90 3.78 -4.11
CA LYS A 214 8.73 4.47 -3.57
C LYS A 214 8.09 3.69 -2.41
N LEU A 215 8.04 2.35 -2.48
CA LEU A 215 7.58 1.50 -1.38
C LEU A 215 8.48 1.62 -0.16
N MET A 216 9.80 1.57 -0.35
CA MET A 216 10.80 1.72 0.72
C MET A 216 10.66 3.07 1.44
N ASP A 217 10.49 4.17 0.68
CA ASP A 217 10.29 5.51 1.24
C ASP A 217 9.03 5.59 2.12
N TYR A 218 7.94 4.90 1.75
CA TYR A 218 6.74 4.87 2.57
C TYR A 218 6.89 3.97 3.79
N ILE A 219 7.61 2.86 3.70
CA ILE A 219 7.92 2.01 4.86
C ILE A 219 8.70 2.80 5.91
N GLU A 220 9.71 3.56 5.49
CA GLU A 220 10.50 4.42 6.40
C GLU A 220 9.65 5.50 7.09
N GLN A 221 8.73 6.13 6.36
CA GLN A 221 7.79 7.10 6.95
C GLN A 221 6.87 6.44 7.99
N VAL A 222 6.33 5.25 7.68
CA VAL A 222 5.49 4.50 8.63
C VAL A 222 6.27 4.12 9.88
N LYS A 223 7.54 3.68 9.73
CA LYS A 223 8.43 3.36 10.84
C LYS A 223 8.60 4.55 11.80
N GLN A 224 8.78 5.75 11.25
CA GLN A 224 8.90 6.99 12.02
C GLN A 224 7.59 7.40 12.73
N ILE A 225 6.44 7.29 12.05
CA ILE A 225 5.14 7.74 12.59
C ILE A 225 4.59 6.80 13.67
N LEU A 226 4.78 5.50 13.48
CA LEU A 226 4.20 4.47 14.34
C LEU A 226 5.19 3.92 15.37
N ASN A 227 6.46 4.36 15.34
CA ASN A 227 7.54 3.80 16.16
C ASN A 227 7.59 2.27 16.07
N TYR A 228 7.26 1.70 14.90
CA TYR A 228 7.35 0.27 14.73
C TYR A 228 8.82 -0.15 14.76
N ASN A 229 9.12 -1.18 15.54
CA ASN A 229 10.30 -1.99 15.28
C ASN A 229 10.02 -2.78 14.01
N ILE A 230 10.34 -2.19 12.84
CA ILE A 230 10.48 -2.89 11.55
C ILE A 230 11.89 -3.44 11.49
#